data_AF-A0A0J5QA76-F1
#
_entry.id   AF-A0A0J5QA76-F1
#
_cell.length_a   1.000
_cell.length_b   1.000
_cell.length_c   1.000
_cell.angle_alpha   90.00
_cell.angle_beta   90.00
_cell.angle_gamma   90.00
#
_symmetry.space_group_name_H-M   'P 1'
#
loop_
_entity.id
_entity.type
_entity.pdbx_description
1 polymer ?
#
loop_
_entity_poly.entity_id
_entity_poly.type
_entity_poly.pdbx_seq_one_letter_code
_entity_poly.pdbx_strand_id
1 'polypeptide(L)'
;MTIFGGQGGQGGQGGQGGQGGQGGQGGQGGQGGQGGQGGQGGQAHAGGPASPYLSTALAAARDGTMHSWSGAASRIPAQTGRSSWEAFQKLDSFPRRAVLDQMLHGLFALDIADPTGPNAVAHLTIGTQRLVTLHKPTDAFLAEHQLPYLRTAADLRMDRLAEIQVQTSDIMSFYGGVGYMHPEATKWSHWIAAAVLRLCTHVEMPIKMAFDAARPISMSYEVQPIIQTPGHGSWPSGHATEAFASATVLSRLLYQSAFNPVTAVAQQNELMRHATRIATNRTVAGVHFPSDSMAGAVLGITMAEALVNLLEGNSTTPARTFHGDSYTGDFNLSLLSGGLGDSTIVSTGSATLDPATVPAWLKSMWETAKDEW
;
A
#
# COMPACT_ATOMS: atom_id res chain seq x y z
N MET A 1 -17.71 -12.70 83.65
CA MET A 1 -16.32 -12.95 83.20
C MET A 1 -16.27 -12.57 81.72
N THR A 2 -15.88 -11.34 81.40
CA THR A 2 -14.51 -10.94 80.93
C THR A 2 -14.16 -11.60 79.58
N ILE A 3 -13.71 -10.94 78.50
CA ILE A 3 -13.09 -9.63 78.24
C ILE A 3 -12.98 -9.49 76.67
N PHE A 4 -13.03 -8.25 76.13
CA PHE A 4 -12.41 -7.64 74.91
C PHE A 4 -12.01 -8.52 73.69
N GLY A 5 -12.07 -8.14 72.41
CA GLY A 5 -12.13 -6.85 71.70
C GLY A 5 -11.36 -6.99 70.35
N GLY A 6 -11.48 -6.03 69.43
CA GLY A 6 -10.39 -5.70 68.49
C GLY A 6 -10.55 -6.11 67.00
N GLN A 7 -10.35 -5.11 66.14
CA GLN A 7 -10.37 -5.06 64.68
C GLN A 7 -9.24 -5.85 63.97
N GLY A 8 -9.40 -6.02 62.65
CA GLY A 8 -8.33 -5.75 61.68
C GLY A 8 -8.00 -6.85 60.67
N GLY A 9 -8.17 -6.57 59.38
CA GLY A 9 -7.73 -7.43 58.28
C GLY A 9 -8.20 -6.95 56.90
N GLN A 10 -7.74 -5.77 56.46
CA GLN A 10 -7.75 -5.37 55.05
C GLN A 10 -6.79 -6.25 54.23
N GLY A 11 -7.08 -6.44 52.95
CA GLY A 11 -6.06 -6.74 51.94
C GLY A 11 -6.54 -7.65 50.82
N GLY A 12 -6.87 -7.07 49.67
CA GLY A 12 -7.18 -7.83 48.46
C GLY A 12 -7.79 -6.97 47.35
N GLN A 13 -7.18 -5.83 47.03
CA GLN A 13 -7.43 -5.14 45.76
C GLN A 13 -6.95 -6.05 44.63
N GLY A 14 -7.88 -6.68 43.92
CA GLY A 14 -7.63 -7.37 42.65
C GLY A 14 -7.68 -6.35 41.51
N GLY A 15 -6.54 -6.17 40.86
CA GLY A 15 -6.21 -5.09 39.94
C GLY A 15 -7.23 -4.79 38.84
N GLN A 16 -7.38 -3.48 38.61
CA GLN A 16 -7.72 -2.92 37.31
C GLN A 16 -6.71 -3.46 36.27
N GLY A 17 -7.19 -4.32 35.38
CA GLY A 17 -6.43 -4.83 34.24
C GLY A 17 -6.83 -4.10 32.96
N GLY A 18 -6.03 -3.09 32.60
CA GLY A 18 -5.70 -2.67 31.24
C GLY A 18 -6.83 -2.50 30.22
N GLN A 19 -7.23 -1.25 30.01
CA GLN A 19 -7.64 -0.80 28.68
C GLN A 19 -6.45 -0.98 27.73
N GLY A 20 -6.43 -2.07 26.98
CA GLY A 20 -5.53 -2.31 25.85
C GLY A 20 -6.12 -1.71 24.58
N GLY A 21 -5.30 -0.94 23.87
CA GLY A 21 -5.70 0.01 22.84
C GLY A 21 -6.54 -0.53 21.67
N GLN A 22 -7.55 0.24 21.30
CA GLN A 22 -8.06 0.25 19.92
C GLN A 22 -7.03 0.98 19.06
N GLY A 23 -6.08 0.23 18.52
CA GLY A 23 -5.10 0.72 17.57
C GLY A 23 -4.74 -0.39 16.61
N GLY A 24 -5.08 -0.22 15.33
CA GLY A 24 -4.69 -1.13 14.26
C GLY A 24 -5.81 -1.46 13.27
N GLN A 25 -6.29 -0.48 12.51
CA GLN A 25 -6.75 -0.79 11.15
C GLN A 25 -5.51 -0.77 10.24
N GLY A 26 -4.74 -1.84 10.31
CA GLY A 26 -3.60 -2.11 9.44
C GLY A 26 -3.89 -3.37 8.61
N GLY A 27 -3.65 -3.28 7.30
CA GLY A 27 -3.43 -4.43 6.43
C GLY A 27 -4.67 -5.24 6.02
N GLN A 28 -5.46 -4.73 5.08
CA GLN A 28 -6.10 -5.64 4.10
C GLN A 28 -5.29 -5.63 2.81
N GLY A 29 -4.12 -6.27 2.87
CA GLY A 29 -3.45 -6.82 1.71
C GLY A 29 -3.76 -8.31 1.65
N GLY A 30 -4.53 -8.72 0.63
CA GLY A 30 -4.51 -10.10 0.11
C GLY A 30 -5.07 -11.24 0.97
N GLN A 31 -6.39 -11.25 1.22
CA GLN A 31 -7.16 -12.51 1.13
C GLN A 31 -8.44 -12.23 0.36
N GLY A 32 -8.53 -12.84 -0.83
CA GLY A 32 -9.77 -12.89 -1.59
C GLY A 32 -10.85 -13.60 -0.77
N GLY A 33 -12.05 -13.00 -0.77
CA GLY A 33 -13.27 -13.67 -0.34
C GLY A 33 -13.82 -13.27 1.03
N GLN A 34 -14.32 -12.04 1.16
CA GLN A 34 -15.63 -11.82 1.81
C GLN A 34 -16.39 -10.76 1.01
N GLY A 35 -17.44 -11.21 0.33
CA GLY A 35 -18.37 -10.32 -0.36
C GLY A 35 -19.08 -9.37 0.60
N GLY A 36 -19.48 -8.22 0.07
CA GLY A 36 -20.59 -7.42 0.58
C GLY A 36 -20.49 -6.98 2.05
N GLN A 37 -19.63 -6.02 2.35
CA GLN A 37 -19.89 -5.08 3.45
C GLN A 37 -19.85 -3.65 2.93
N GLY A 38 -20.87 -3.31 2.14
CA GLY A 38 -21.26 -1.92 2.00
C GLY A 38 -21.79 -1.42 3.34
N GLY A 39 -20.94 -0.76 4.14
CA GLY A 39 -21.36 0.02 5.30
C GLY A 39 -20.95 -0.54 6.67
N GLN A 40 -19.67 -0.46 7.04
CA GLN A 40 -19.22 -0.56 8.44
C GLN A 40 -18.15 0.48 8.80
N GLY A 41 -18.19 1.66 8.20
CA GLY A 41 -17.56 2.84 8.81
C GLY A 41 -18.59 3.54 9.70
N GLY A 42 -18.34 3.66 11.01
CA GLY A 42 -19.17 4.51 11.89
C GLY A 42 -20.30 3.82 12.67
N GLN A 43 -20.23 2.52 12.91
CA GLN A 43 -21.22 1.81 13.76
C GLN A 43 -20.95 1.95 15.27
N ALA A 44 -19.96 2.75 15.70
CA ALA A 44 -19.74 3.02 17.11
C ALA A 44 -20.53 4.26 17.53
N HIS A 45 -21.22 4.18 18.67
CA HIS A 45 -21.74 5.34 19.36
C HIS A 45 -20.64 5.98 20.21
N ALA A 46 -20.88 7.19 20.72
CA ALA A 46 -19.90 7.96 21.47
C ALA A 46 -19.26 7.23 22.68
N GLY A 47 -19.94 6.23 23.26
CA GLY A 47 -19.46 5.47 24.41
C GLY A 47 -19.17 3.98 24.15
N GLY A 48 -19.35 3.47 22.93
CA GLY A 48 -19.17 2.04 22.66
C GLY A 48 -19.75 1.54 21.33
N PRO A 49 -19.63 0.23 21.05
CA PRO A 49 -20.13 -0.37 19.82
C PRO A 49 -21.66 -0.29 19.71
N ALA A 50 -22.20 -0.24 18.49
CA ALA A 50 -23.64 -0.42 18.28
C ALA A 50 -24.11 -1.80 18.72
N SER A 51 -25.31 -1.83 19.29
CA SER A 51 -26.06 -3.05 19.56
C SER A 51 -27.55 -2.75 19.52
N PRO A 52 -28.41 -3.74 19.22
CA PRO A 52 -29.86 -3.55 19.31
C PRO A 52 -30.30 -3.06 20.68
N TYR A 53 -29.67 -3.55 21.76
CA TYR A 53 -29.94 -3.10 23.12
C TYR A 53 -29.63 -1.62 23.33
N LEU A 54 -28.46 -1.15 22.85
CA LEU A 54 -28.10 0.26 22.92
C LEU A 54 -29.08 1.11 22.10
N SER A 55 -29.47 0.66 20.91
CA SER A 55 -30.48 1.37 20.09
C SER A 55 -31.83 1.48 20.80
N THR A 56 -32.30 0.42 21.46
CA THR A 56 -33.52 0.45 22.27
C THR A 56 -33.39 1.37 23.48
N ALA A 57 -32.26 1.33 24.19
CA ALA A 57 -32.00 2.21 25.33
C ALA A 57 -31.99 3.69 24.90
N LEU A 58 -31.36 4.02 23.78
CA LEU A 58 -31.37 5.38 23.21
C LEU A 58 -32.77 5.84 22.80
N ALA A 59 -33.58 4.95 22.21
CA ALA A 59 -34.97 5.25 21.85
C ALA A 59 -35.82 5.53 23.10
N ALA A 60 -35.75 4.68 24.11
CA ALA A 60 -36.47 4.88 25.36
C ALA A 60 -36.01 6.16 26.10
N ALA A 61 -34.69 6.41 26.12
CA ALA A 61 -34.14 7.63 26.71
C ALA A 61 -34.63 8.89 25.98
N ARG A 62 -34.71 8.87 24.64
CA ARG A 62 -35.29 9.96 23.86
C ARG A 62 -36.75 10.21 24.27
N ASP A 63 -37.57 9.18 24.33
CA ASP A 63 -39.00 9.32 24.64
C ASP A 63 -39.25 9.85 26.06
N GLY A 64 -38.37 9.52 27.02
CA GLY A 64 -38.43 10.04 28.38
C GLY A 64 -37.84 11.44 28.59
N THR A 65 -37.02 11.95 27.66
CA THR A 65 -36.28 13.22 27.83
C THR A 65 -36.71 14.33 26.88
N MET A 66 -37.33 14.00 25.74
CA MET A 66 -37.72 15.00 24.75
C MET A 66 -39.02 15.70 25.15
N HIS A 67 -39.05 17.01 24.93
CA HIS A 67 -40.30 17.77 24.93
C HIS A 67 -41.08 17.54 23.61
N SER A 68 -42.29 18.09 23.53
CA SER A 68 -43.04 18.13 22.28
C SER A 68 -42.19 18.78 21.17
N TRP A 69 -42.02 18.08 20.05
CA TRP A 69 -41.28 18.55 18.89
C TRP A 69 -42.18 18.57 17.66
N SER A 70 -42.35 19.76 17.08
CA SER A 70 -43.20 19.96 15.88
C SER A 70 -42.57 19.50 14.56
N GLY A 71 -41.37 18.93 14.61
CA GLY A 71 -40.55 18.64 13.42
C GLY A 71 -39.71 19.83 12.93
N ALA A 72 -39.83 21.01 13.56
CA ALA A 72 -39.04 22.18 13.19
C ALA A 72 -37.54 22.01 13.51
N ALA A 73 -36.67 22.56 12.65
CA ALA A 73 -35.24 22.59 12.90
C ALA A 73 -34.93 23.44 14.15
N SER A 74 -34.13 22.87 15.07
CA SER A 74 -33.72 23.54 16.32
C SER A 74 -32.23 23.93 16.34
N ARG A 75 -31.50 23.62 15.28
CA ARG A 75 -30.08 23.93 15.11
C ARG A 75 -29.80 24.40 13.69
N ILE A 76 -28.85 25.33 13.59
CA ILE A 76 -28.27 25.71 12.30
C ILE A 76 -27.09 24.76 12.05
N PRO A 77 -27.03 24.09 10.88
CA PRO A 77 -25.90 23.23 10.54
C PRO A 77 -24.60 24.03 10.50
N ALA A 78 -23.58 23.57 11.23
CA ALA A 78 -22.19 24.06 11.12
C ALA A 78 -21.36 23.22 10.14
N GLN A 79 -22.02 22.28 9.45
CA GLN A 79 -21.40 21.30 8.56
C GLN A 79 -21.37 21.72 7.09
N THR A 80 -22.17 22.73 6.72
CA THR A 80 -22.33 23.20 5.34
C THR A 80 -21.37 24.35 5.01
N GLY A 81 -20.97 24.48 3.74
CA GLY A 81 -20.16 25.62 3.25
C GLY A 81 -18.65 25.53 3.52
N ARG A 82 -18.16 24.38 3.99
CA ARG A 82 -16.72 24.13 4.20
C ARG A 82 -15.96 24.06 2.88
N SER A 83 -14.66 24.34 2.94
CA SER A 83 -13.76 23.98 1.84
C SER A 83 -13.76 22.48 1.58
N SER A 84 -13.37 22.05 0.38
CA SER A 84 -13.27 20.62 0.05
C SER A 84 -12.25 19.89 0.93
N TRP A 85 -11.18 20.56 1.36
CA TRP A 85 -10.20 20.00 2.30
C TRP A 85 -10.80 19.78 3.70
N GLU A 86 -11.44 20.80 4.29
CA GLU A 86 -12.09 20.66 5.59
C GLU A 86 -13.19 19.60 5.57
N ALA A 87 -13.95 19.50 4.48
CA ALA A 87 -14.94 18.45 4.29
C ALA A 87 -14.28 17.06 4.28
N PHE A 88 -13.19 16.89 3.51
CA PHE A 88 -12.43 15.63 3.45
C PHE A 88 -11.81 15.24 4.80
N GLN A 89 -11.31 16.21 5.56
CA GLN A 89 -10.76 15.97 6.90
C GLN A 89 -11.80 15.40 7.88
N LYS A 90 -13.06 15.80 7.74
CA LYS A 90 -14.17 15.39 8.62
C LYS A 90 -14.83 14.06 8.22
N LEU A 91 -14.47 13.48 7.08
CA LEU A 91 -14.99 12.16 6.67
C LEU A 91 -14.60 11.07 7.67
N ASP A 92 -15.45 10.07 7.84
CA ASP A 92 -15.02 8.82 8.50
C ASP A 92 -13.98 8.08 7.64
N SER A 93 -13.31 7.08 8.22
CA SER A 93 -12.25 6.33 7.52
C SER A 93 -12.73 5.71 6.20
N PHE A 94 -13.90 5.06 6.21
CA PHE A 94 -14.46 4.42 5.01
C PHE A 94 -14.74 5.42 3.87
N PRO A 95 -15.56 6.48 4.04
CA PRO A 95 -15.80 7.43 2.95
C PRO A 95 -14.54 8.20 2.55
N ARG A 96 -13.61 8.49 3.49
CA ARG A 96 -12.31 9.10 3.14
C ARG A 96 -11.51 8.21 2.20
N ARG A 97 -11.42 6.92 2.52
CA ARG A 97 -10.78 5.91 1.66
C ARG A 97 -11.43 5.87 0.28
N ALA A 98 -12.76 5.81 0.21
CA ALA A 98 -13.47 5.73 -1.07
C ALA A 98 -13.19 6.95 -1.97
N VAL A 99 -13.19 8.16 -1.41
CA VAL A 99 -12.88 9.40 -2.16
C VAL A 99 -11.42 9.39 -2.63
N LEU A 100 -10.49 8.98 -1.78
CA LEU A 100 -9.07 8.94 -2.11
C LEU A 100 -8.76 7.88 -3.18
N ASP A 101 -9.29 6.68 -3.02
CA ASP A 101 -9.12 5.56 -3.96
C ASP A 101 -9.72 5.93 -5.32
N GLN A 102 -10.93 6.50 -5.36
CA GLN A 102 -11.56 6.95 -6.61
C GLN A 102 -10.69 7.99 -7.34
N MET A 103 -10.12 8.94 -6.60
CA MET A 103 -9.27 9.97 -7.19
C MET A 103 -7.98 9.38 -7.74
N LEU A 104 -7.25 8.59 -6.94
CA LEU A 104 -5.95 8.05 -7.36
C LEU A 104 -6.08 7.00 -8.47
N HIS A 105 -7.06 6.10 -8.38
CA HIS A 105 -7.28 5.10 -9.43
C HIS A 105 -7.65 5.77 -10.76
N GLY A 106 -8.46 6.84 -10.72
CA GLY A 106 -8.86 7.58 -11.92
C GLY A 106 -7.72 8.30 -12.66
N LEU A 107 -6.53 8.42 -12.06
CA LEU A 107 -5.35 9.00 -12.73
C LEU A 107 -4.68 8.02 -13.69
N PHE A 108 -4.79 6.72 -13.43
CA PHE A 108 -4.05 5.69 -14.13
C PHE A 108 -4.97 4.74 -14.89
N ALA A 109 -4.54 4.31 -16.07
CA ALA A 109 -5.25 3.30 -16.84
C ALA A 109 -4.29 2.27 -17.42
N LEU A 110 -4.83 1.11 -17.77
CA LEU A 110 -4.09 0.04 -18.42
C LEU A 110 -4.49 -0.05 -19.88
N ASP A 111 -3.47 -0.17 -20.73
CA ASP A 111 -3.63 -0.49 -22.14
C ASP A 111 -2.97 -1.86 -22.39
N ILE A 112 -3.82 -2.83 -22.74
CA ILE A 112 -3.51 -4.25 -22.95
C ILE A 112 -4.03 -4.61 -24.34
N ALA A 113 -3.13 -5.08 -25.20
CA ALA A 113 -3.38 -5.17 -26.64
C ALA A 113 -4.43 -6.20 -27.04
N ASP A 114 -4.44 -7.39 -26.42
CA ASP A 114 -5.38 -8.46 -26.73
C ASP A 114 -6.26 -8.80 -25.51
N PRO A 115 -7.54 -8.41 -25.50
CA PRO A 115 -8.45 -8.71 -24.40
C PRO A 115 -8.93 -10.17 -24.38
N THR A 116 -8.60 -10.97 -25.39
CA THR A 116 -9.07 -12.35 -25.57
C THR A 116 -7.94 -13.39 -25.55
N GLY A 117 -6.69 -12.95 -25.68
CA GLY A 117 -5.53 -13.80 -25.86
C GLY A 117 -4.35 -13.42 -24.94
N PRO A 118 -3.24 -14.17 -25.04
CA PRO A 118 -2.06 -13.94 -24.20
C PRO A 118 -1.37 -12.63 -24.56
N ASN A 119 -1.00 -11.85 -23.54
CA ASN A 119 -0.27 -10.60 -23.76
C ASN A 119 1.22 -10.77 -23.46
N ALA A 120 2.07 -10.21 -24.32
CA ALA A 120 3.51 -10.11 -24.11
C ALA A 120 3.95 -8.72 -23.67
N VAL A 121 3.11 -7.71 -23.88
CA VAL A 121 3.37 -6.32 -23.52
C VAL A 121 2.14 -5.71 -22.86
N ALA A 122 2.34 -4.92 -21.82
CA ALA A 122 1.31 -4.11 -21.19
C ALA A 122 1.82 -2.70 -20.91
N HIS A 123 0.88 -1.75 -20.88
CA HIS A 123 1.17 -0.34 -20.67
C HIS A 123 0.36 0.21 -19.50
N LEU A 124 1.04 0.93 -18.61
CA LEU A 124 0.39 1.83 -17.66
C LEU A 124 0.39 3.23 -18.27
N THR A 125 -0.75 3.89 -18.29
CA THR A 125 -0.88 5.28 -18.72
C THR A 125 -1.24 6.19 -17.54
N ILE A 126 -0.88 7.46 -17.67
CA ILE A 126 -1.38 8.55 -16.84
C ILE A 126 -2.09 9.54 -17.76
N GLY A 127 -3.41 9.66 -17.60
CA GLY A 127 -4.26 10.24 -18.65
C GLY A 127 -4.04 9.53 -20.00
N THR A 128 -3.65 10.27 -21.04
CA THR A 128 -3.37 9.73 -22.38
C THR A 128 -1.90 9.38 -22.62
N GLN A 129 -1.02 9.64 -21.64
CA GLN A 129 0.42 9.46 -21.81
C GLN A 129 0.86 8.09 -21.31
N ARG A 130 1.69 7.41 -22.10
CA ARG A 130 2.27 6.13 -21.69
C ARG A 130 3.36 6.35 -20.65
N LEU A 131 3.15 5.80 -19.46
CA LEU A 131 4.02 6.00 -18.32
C LEU A 131 4.97 4.81 -18.10
N VAL A 132 4.45 3.59 -18.14
CA VAL A 132 5.25 2.36 -18.02
C VAL A 132 4.95 1.43 -19.17
N THR A 133 5.99 0.80 -19.71
CA THR A 133 5.88 -0.33 -20.64
C THR A 133 6.60 -1.53 -20.06
N LEU A 134 5.93 -2.67 -20.07
CA LEU A 134 6.48 -3.92 -19.55
C LEU A 134 6.51 -4.97 -20.66
N HIS A 135 7.70 -5.46 -21.00
CA HIS A 135 7.89 -6.61 -21.90
C HIS A 135 8.06 -7.87 -21.06
N LYS A 136 7.11 -8.80 -21.17
CA LYS A 136 7.05 -10.02 -20.35
C LYS A 136 8.05 -11.07 -20.87
N PRO A 137 8.87 -11.71 -20.01
CA PRO A 137 9.64 -12.87 -20.41
C PRO A 137 8.76 -14.09 -20.71
N THR A 138 9.27 -14.99 -21.55
CA THR A 138 8.64 -16.30 -21.76
C THR A 138 8.95 -17.23 -20.59
N ASP A 139 8.10 -18.23 -20.36
CA ASP A 139 8.33 -19.22 -19.30
C ASP A 139 9.63 -20.01 -19.53
N ALA A 140 9.97 -20.30 -20.79
CA ALA A 140 11.25 -20.94 -21.14
C ALA A 140 12.45 -20.06 -20.75
N PHE A 141 12.37 -18.77 -21.02
CA PHE A 141 13.41 -17.80 -20.65
C PHE A 141 13.57 -17.70 -19.12
N LEU A 142 12.46 -17.64 -18.38
CA LEU A 142 12.48 -17.65 -16.91
C LEU A 142 13.10 -18.94 -16.36
N ALA A 143 12.72 -20.09 -16.91
CA ALA A 143 13.27 -21.38 -16.49
C ALA A 143 14.79 -21.46 -16.69
N GLU A 144 15.28 -20.99 -17.84
CA GLU A 144 16.70 -21.02 -18.19
C GLU A 144 17.54 -20.03 -17.36
N HIS A 145 17.07 -18.80 -17.21
CA HIS A 145 17.92 -17.72 -16.68
C HIS A 145 17.57 -17.25 -15.26
N GLN A 146 16.46 -17.68 -14.67
CA GLN A 146 16.01 -17.14 -13.37
C GLN A 146 15.90 -18.18 -12.26
N LEU A 147 15.61 -19.46 -12.56
CA LEU A 147 15.58 -20.52 -11.55
C LEU A 147 16.90 -20.69 -10.77
N PRO A 148 18.10 -20.52 -11.35
CA PRO A 148 19.34 -20.60 -10.58
C PRO A 148 19.40 -19.62 -9.40
N TYR A 149 18.85 -18.41 -9.53
CA TYR A 149 18.80 -17.43 -8.44
C TYR A 149 17.82 -17.83 -7.33
N LEU A 150 16.70 -18.49 -7.67
CA LEU A 150 15.82 -19.07 -6.65
C LEU A 150 16.53 -20.15 -5.85
N ARG A 151 17.31 -21.01 -6.53
CA ARG A 151 18.06 -22.06 -5.86
C ARG A 151 19.05 -21.47 -4.86
N THR A 152 19.81 -20.44 -5.24
CA THR A 152 20.78 -19.79 -4.33
C THR A 152 20.08 -19.04 -3.20
N ALA A 153 18.96 -18.36 -3.47
CA ALA A 153 18.20 -17.63 -2.46
C ALA A 153 17.52 -18.55 -1.43
N ALA A 154 17.24 -19.81 -1.77
CA ALA A 154 16.58 -20.76 -0.88
C ALA A 154 17.37 -21.03 0.42
N ASP A 155 18.70 -20.87 0.42
CA ASP A 155 19.54 -21.07 1.59
C ASP A 155 19.25 -20.02 2.69
N LEU A 156 18.63 -18.89 2.35
CA LEU A 156 18.26 -17.81 3.28
C LEU A 156 16.88 -17.98 3.92
N ARG A 157 16.14 -19.05 3.62
CA ARG A 157 14.74 -19.23 4.05
C ARG A 157 14.57 -19.14 5.55
N MET A 158 15.40 -19.83 6.32
CA MET A 158 15.30 -19.81 7.78
C MET A 158 15.62 -18.43 8.36
N ASP A 159 16.60 -17.73 7.81
CA ASP A 159 17.00 -16.38 8.24
C ASP A 159 15.96 -15.31 7.88
N ARG A 160 15.12 -15.56 6.87
CA ARG A 160 14.13 -14.60 6.36
C ARG A 160 12.69 -14.96 6.71
N LEU A 161 12.42 -16.14 7.26
CA LEU A 161 11.06 -16.66 7.43
C LEU A 161 10.15 -15.69 8.19
N ALA A 162 10.61 -15.12 9.31
CA ALA A 162 9.82 -14.19 10.11
C ALA A 162 9.48 -12.91 9.33
N GLU A 163 10.45 -12.31 8.65
CA GLU A 163 10.21 -11.17 7.76
C GLU A 163 9.23 -11.55 6.64
N ILE A 164 9.44 -12.71 6.00
CA ILE A 164 8.63 -13.20 4.88
C ILE A 164 7.16 -13.28 5.26
N GLN A 165 6.87 -13.86 6.44
CA GLN A 165 5.52 -14.07 6.97
C GLN A 165 4.84 -12.74 7.30
N VAL A 166 5.50 -11.83 8.01
CA VAL A 166 4.88 -10.52 8.34
C VAL A 166 4.60 -9.73 7.06
N GLN A 167 5.56 -9.72 6.12
CA GLN A 167 5.44 -9.00 4.86
C GLN A 167 4.32 -9.51 3.95
N THR A 168 3.71 -10.68 4.20
CA THR A 168 2.56 -11.11 3.39
C THR A 168 1.36 -10.18 3.55
N SER A 169 1.22 -9.53 4.71
CA SER A 169 0.08 -8.65 5.03
C SER A 169 0.48 -7.25 5.49
N ASP A 170 1.70 -7.06 5.99
CA ASP A 170 2.18 -5.79 6.52
C ASP A 170 3.61 -5.49 6.07
N ILE A 171 3.72 -4.64 5.04
CA ILE A 171 5.01 -4.06 4.64
C ILE A 171 5.22 -2.65 5.19
N MET A 172 4.15 -1.99 5.66
CA MET A 172 4.20 -0.58 6.08
C MET A 172 4.94 -0.41 7.41
N SER A 173 4.82 -1.38 8.32
CA SER A 173 5.56 -1.36 9.60
C SER A 173 7.08 -1.35 9.41
N PHE A 174 7.60 -1.91 8.30
CA PHE A 174 9.03 -1.84 7.99
C PHE A 174 9.49 -0.43 7.64
N TYR A 175 8.63 0.38 7.00
CA TYR A 175 8.91 1.79 6.75
C TYR A 175 8.68 2.66 7.99
N GLY A 176 7.70 2.32 8.82
CA GLY A 176 7.47 2.99 10.11
C GLY A 176 8.58 2.81 11.13
N GLY A 177 9.47 1.83 10.93
CA GLY A 177 10.72 1.73 11.67
C GLY A 177 11.80 2.74 11.26
N VAL A 178 11.67 3.36 10.08
CA VAL A 178 12.63 4.33 9.54
C VAL A 178 12.22 5.77 9.87
N GLY A 179 11.02 6.17 9.47
CA GLY A 179 10.42 7.44 9.87
C GLY A 179 9.42 7.21 10.99
N TYR A 180 9.26 8.16 11.91
CA TYR A 180 8.29 8.15 13.02
C TYR A 180 6.82 8.13 12.52
N MET A 181 6.43 7.08 11.79
CA MET A 181 5.12 6.96 11.17
C MET A 181 4.11 6.49 12.21
N HIS A 182 3.24 7.39 12.63
CA HIS A 182 2.18 7.11 13.58
C HIS A 182 0.82 7.50 12.99
N PRO A 183 -0.24 6.66 13.08
CA PRO A 183 -1.55 6.93 12.47
C PRO A 183 -2.18 8.28 12.85
N GLU A 184 -1.85 8.81 14.03
CA GLU A 184 -2.33 10.11 14.51
C GLU A 184 -1.30 11.24 14.39
N ALA A 185 0.01 10.96 14.49
CA ALA A 185 1.03 12.02 14.52
C ALA A 185 1.49 12.41 13.11
N THR A 186 1.55 11.44 12.20
CA THR A 186 1.89 11.60 10.77
C THR A 186 0.72 11.06 9.93
N LYS A 187 -0.47 11.52 10.28
CA LYS A 187 -1.73 10.96 9.82
C LYS A 187 -1.82 11.00 8.30
N TRP A 188 -1.50 12.12 7.68
CA TRP A 188 -1.68 12.29 6.24
C TRP A 188 -0.63 11.53 5.44
N SER A 189 0.61 11.46 5.93
CA SER A 189 1.64 10.58 5.39
C SER A 189 1.19 9.11 5.42
N HIS A 190 0.59 8.67 6.53
CA HIS A 190 0.07 7.30 6.64
C HIS A 190 -1.11 7.05 5.68
N TRP A 191 -2.05 8.00 5.55
CA TRP A 191 -3.16 7.89 4.60
C TRP A 191 -2.71 7.85 3.14
N ILE A 192 -1.72 8.66 2.77
CA ILE A 192 -1.13 8.65 1.42
C ILE A 192 -0.45 7.31 1.16
N ALA A 193 0.43 6.86 2.06
CA ALA A 193 1.15 5.61 1.89
C ALA A 193 0.20 4.41 1.77
N ALA A 194 -0.86 4.36 2.59
CA ALA A 194 -1.89 3.33 2.49
C ALA A 194 -2.67 3.40 1.16
N ALA A 195 -2.92 4.59 0.63
CA ALA A 195 -3.59 4.75 -0.66
C ALA A 195 -2.72 4.34 -1.84
N VAL A 196 -1.41 4.61 -1.77
CA VAL A 196 -0.42 4.14 -2.75
C VAL A 196 -0.39 2.61 -2.80
N LEU A 197 -0.43 1.92 -1.65
CA LEU A 197 -0.52 0.45 -1.63
C LEU A 197 -1.76 -0.06 -2.37
N ARG A 198 -2.93 0.53 -2.11
CA ARG A 198 -4.18 0.12 -2.77
C ARG A 198 -4.17 0.43 -4.27
N LEU A 199 -3.58 1.55 -4.67
CA LEU A 199 -3.35 1.89 -6.07
C LEU A 199 -2.44 0.87 -6.75
N CYS A 200 -1.37 0.41 -6.10
CA CYS A 200 -0.49 -0.64 -6.62
C CYS A 200 -1.30 -1.91 -6.90
N THR A 201 -2.09 -2.39 -5.94
CA THR A 201 -2.95 -3.57 -6.14
C THR A 201 -3.94 -3.36 -7.31
N HIS A 202 -4.54 -2.17 -7.43
CA HIS A 202 -5.45 -1.84 -8.52
C HIS A 202 -4.78 -1.91 -9.91
N VAL A 203 -3.49 -1.55 -9.98
CA VAL A 203 -2.70 -1.53 -11.22
C VAL A 203 -2.08 -2.90 -11.53
N GLU A 204 -1.45 -3.55 -10.57
CA GLU A 204 -0.65 -4.75 -10.84
C GLU A 204 -1.50 -5.99 -11.05
N MET A 205 -2.68 -6.10 -10.43
CA MET A 205 -3.50 -7.31 -10.52
C MET A 205 -4.03 -7.54 -11.93
N PRO A 206 -4.58 -6.53 -12.65
CA PRO A 206 -4.96 -6.72 -14.04
C PRO A 206 -3.75 -6.93 -14.97
N ILE A 207 -2.58 -6.32 -14.68
CA ILE A 207 -1.34 -6.61 -15.42
C ILE A 207 -0.95 -8.09 -15.28
N LYS A 208 -0.97 -8.62 -14.05
CA LYS A 208 -0.70 -10.04 -13.77
C LYS A 208 -1.69 -10.96 -14.46
N MET A 209 -2.98 -10.58 -14.49
CA MET A 209 -4.01 -11.31 -15.21
C MET A 209 -3.75 -11.33 -16.72
N ALA A 210 -3.34 -10.20 -17.31
CA ALA A 210 -3.07 -10.09 -18.74
C ALA A 210 -1.84 -10.90 -19.17
N PHE A 211 -0.83 -10.96 -18.32
CA PHE A 211 0.42 -11.66 -18.58
C PHE A 211 0.40 -13.15 -18.27
N ASP A 212 -0.31 -13.53 -17.22
CA ASP A 212 -0.45 -14.91 -16.73
C ASP A 212 0.88 -15.70 -16.72
N ALA A 213 1.96 -15.04 -16.25
CA ALA A 213 3.28 -15.66 -16.19
C ALA A 213 3.32 -16.77 -15.14
N ALA A 214 3.93 -17.91 -15.49
CA ALA A 214 4.03 -19.07 -14.60
C ALA A 214 4.82 -18.76 -13.32
N ARG A 215 4.48 -19.44 -12.23
CA ARG A 215 5.19 -19.34 -10.94
C ARG A 215 6.38 -20.29 -10.92
N PRO A 216 7.40 -20.05 -10.09
CA PRO A 216 8.55 -20.95 -10.04
C PRO A 216 8.18 -22.41 -9.71
N ILE A 217 7.23 -22.63 -8.79
CA ILE A 217 6.77 -23.97 -8.42
C ILE A 217 6.15 -24.77 -9.58
N SER A 218 5.57 -24.11 -10.59
CA SER A 218 5.02 -24.81 -11.76
C SER A 218 6.08 -25.23 -12.77
N MET A 219 7.34 -24.79 -12.60
CA MET A 219 8.46 -25.13 -13.48
C MET A 219 9.41 -26.18 -12.88
N SER A 220 9.48 -26.32 -11.55
CA SER A 220 10.38 -27.28 -10.89
C SER A 220 9.82 -27.74 -9.53
N TYR A 221 9.85 -29.06 -9.29
CA TYR A 221 9.42 -29.66 -8.03
C TYR A 221 10.34 -29.28 -6.86
N GLU A 222 11.61 -28.99 -7.14
CA GLU A 222 12.64 -28.65 -6.15
C GLU A 222 12.42 -27.28 -5.52
N VAL A 223 11.59 -26.41 -6.12
CA VAL A 223 11.33 -25.06 -5.60
C VAL A 223 10.76 -25.11 -4.19
N GLN A 224 9.75 -25.95 -3.92
CA GLN A 224 9.10 -26.12 -2.60
C GLN A 224 8.95 -24.80 -1.81
N PRO A 225 8.04 -23.88 -2.23
CA PRO A 225 7.86 -22.58 -1.59
C PRO A 225 7.52 -22.70 -0.10
N ILE A 226 7.99 -21.76 0.71
CA ILE A 226 7.78 -21.76 2.19
C ILE A 226 6.58 -20.92 2.65
N ILE A 227 5.80 -20.41 1.70
CA ILE A 227 4.50 -19.76 1.90
C ILE A 227 3.54 -20.24 0.82
N GLN A 228 2.24 -20.07 1.04
CA GLN A 228 1.24 -20.41 0.04
C GLN A 228 1.49 -19.63 -1.25
N THR A 229 1.64 -20.34 -2.37
CA THR A 229 1.79 -19.71 -3.69
C THR A 229 0.46 -19.06 -4.08
N PRO A 230 0.43 -17.75 -4.40
CA PRO A 230 -0.80 -17.09 -4.82
C PRO A 230 -1.35 -17.66 -6.13
N GLY A 231 -2.68 -17.76 -6.25
CA GLY A 231 -3.38 -18.31 -7.42
C GLY A 231 -3.49 -17.36 -8.63
N HIS A 232 -2.46 -16.56 -8.88
CA HIS A 232 -2.39 -15.61 -10.00
C HIS A 232 -0.95 -15.49 -10.52
N GLY A 233 -0.81 -14.93 -11.72
CA GLY A 233 0.47 -14.77 -12.42
C GLY A 233 1.59 -14.16 -11.57
N SER A 234 2.82 -14.63 -11.82
CA SER A 234 4.03 -14.22 -11.12
C SER A 234 4.49 -12.81 -11.48
N TRP A 235 4.38 -12.42 -12.74
CA TRP A 235 5.03 -11.21 -13.26
C TRP A 235 4.04 -10.06 -13.53
N PRO A 236 4.34 -8.81 -13.11
CA PRO A 236 5.43 -8.38 -12.21
C PRO A 236 5.17 -8.79 -10.74
N SER A 237 6.16 -8.69 -9.85
CA SER A 237 5.98 -8.94 -8.41
C SER A 237 5.16 -7.84 -7.74
N GLY A 238 4.10 -8.24 -7.01
CA GLY A 238 3.20 -7.29 -6.37
C GLY A 238 3.82 -6.57 -5.18
N HIS A 239 4.36 -7.35 -4.24
CA HIS A 239 5.16 -6.85 -3.13
C HIS A 239 6.31 -5.93 -3.57
N ALA A 240 6.94 -6.19 -4.72
CA ALA A 240 7.98 -5.29 -5.23
C ALA A 240 7.39 -3.95 -5.70
N THR A 241 6.29 -3.97 -6.45
CA THR A 241 5.58 -2.74 -6.88
C THR A 241 5.14 -1.91 -5.68
N GLU A 242 4.43 -2.53 -4.74
CA GLU A 242 3.94 -1.89 -3.51
C GLU A 242 5.06 -1.29 -2.67
N ALA A 243 6.14 -2.04 -2.48
CA ALA A 243 7.27 -1.64 -1.67
C ALA A 243 8.05 -0.48 -2.29
N PHE A 244 8.36 -0.55 -3.59
CA PHE A 244 9.10 0.51 -4.26
C PHE A 244 8.27 1.77 -4.48
N ALA A 245 6.95 1.64 -4.73
CA ALA A 245 6.06 2.80 -4.77
C ALA A 245 5.98 3.50 -3.41
N SER A 246 5.81 2.73 -2.33
CA SER A 246 5.79 3.26 -0.96
C SER A 246 7.11 3.93 -0.60
N ALA A 247 8.24 3.28 -0.86
CA ALA A 247 9.56 3.85 -0.60
C ALA A 247 9.81 5.13 -1.41
N THR A 248 9.29 5.23 -2.63
CA THR A 248 9.41 6.43 -3.47
C THR A 248 8.65 7.60 -2.88
N VAL A 249 7.37 7.41 -2.53
CA VAL A 249 6.55 8.48 -1.93
C VAL A 249 7.06 8.87 -0.55
N LEU A 250 7.42 7.89 0.28
CA LEU A 250 7.96 8.15 1.61
C LEU A 250 9.35 8.80 1.54
N SER A 251 10.18 8.48 0.54
CA SER A 251 11.46 9.20 0.37
C SER A 251 11.22 10.68 0.10
N ARG A 252 10.15 11.04 -0.61
CA ARG A 252 9.79 12.45 -0.81
C ARG A 252 9.32 13.13 0.47
N LEU A 253 8.52 12.44 1.28
CA LEU A 253 7.93 12.99 2.50
C LEU A 253 8.97 13.10 3.62
N LEU A 254 9.77 12.06 3.86
CA LEU A 254 10.65 11.95 5.03
C LEU A 254 12.00 12.65 4.83
N TYR A 255 12.48 12.81 3.59
CA TYR A 255 13.78 13.42 3.32
C TYR A 255 13.63 14.79 2.67
N GLN A 256 14.32 15.79 3.23
CA GLN A 256 14.33 17.17 2.74
C GLN A 256 15.25 17.40 1.52
N SER A 257 15.80 16.33 0.94
CA SER A 257 16.63 16.40 -0.27
C SER A 257 15.78 16.60 -1.53
N ALA A 258 16.43 17.02 -2.63
CA ALA A 258 15.78 17.07 -3.94
C ALA A 258 15.16 15.70 -4.29
N PHE A 259 13.92 15.72 -4.77
CA PHE A 259 13.21 14.50 -5.14
C PHE A 259 13.81 13.89 -6.40
N ASN A 260 14.47 12.75 -6.25
CA ASN A 260 14.95 11.93 -7.35
C ASN A 260 15.00 10.46 -6.92
N PRO A 261 14.01 9.64 -7.32
CA PRO A 261 13.96 8.22 -6.96
C PRO A 261 15.16 7.41 -7.46
N VAL A 262 15.72 7.76 -8.63
CA VAL A 262 16.92 7.09 -9.17
C VAL A 262 18.12 7.34 -8.25
N THR A 263 18.29 8.56 -7.77
CA THR A 263 19.33 8.89 -6.78
C THR A 263 19.09 8.15 -5.46
N ALA A 264 17.84 8.07 -4.98
CA ALA A 264 17.50 7.32 -3.76
C ALA A 264 17.85 5.83 -3.86
N VAL A 265 17.61 5.22 -5.04
CA VAL A 265 18.02 3.84 -5.34
C VAL A 265 19.55 3.70 -5.38
N ALA A 266 20.23 4.61 -6.09
CA ALA A 266 21.69 4.58 -6.22
C ALA A 266 22.41 4.75 -4.87
N GLN A 267 21.89 5.63 -4.02
CA GLN A 267 22.39 5.87 -2.66
C GLN A 267 21.95 4.78 -1.66
N GLN A 268 21.00 3.93 -2.05
CA GLN A 268 20.43 2.89 -1.21
C GLN A 268 19.95 3.44 0.14
N ASN A 269 19.12 4.49 0.12
CA ASN A 269 18.55 5.01 1.37
C ASN A 269 17.75 3.93 2.13
N GLU A 270 17.47 4.17 3.41
CA GLU A 270 16.88 3.16 4.30
C GLU A 270 15.56 2.61 3.76
N LEU A 271 14.72 3.47 3.16
CA LEU A 271 13.44 3.08 2.56
C LEU A 271 13.64 2.16 1.35
N MET A 272 14.57 2.48 0.45
CA MET A 272 14.88 1.64 -0.72
C MET A 272 15.50 0.29 -0.30
N ARG A 273 16.27 0.26 0.79
CA ARG A 273 16.79 -0.99 1.38
C ARG A 273 15.68 -1.87 1.90
N HIS A 274 14.68 -1.32 2.60
CA HIS A 274 13.50 -2.07 3.01
C HIS A 274 12.69 -2.56 1.80
N ALA A 275 12.50 -1.72 0.78
CA ALA A 275 11.77 -2.13 -0.43
C ALA A 275 12.44 -3.32 -1.14
N THR A 276 13.76 -3.27 -1.28
CA THR A 276 14.55 -4.36 -1.86
C THR A 276 14.48 -5.61 -1.01
N ARG A 277 14.52 -5.47 0.32
CA ARG A 277 14.39 -6.60 1.24
C ARG A 277 13.05 -7.30 1.11
N ILE A 278 11.95 -6.54 1.02
CA ILE A 278 10.60 -7.08 0.81
C ILE A 278 10.50 -7.84 -0.52
N ALA A 279 11.03 -7.26 -1.59
CA ALA A 279 11.02 -7.86 -2.93
C ALA A 279 11.88 -9.14 -3.00
N THR A 280 13.13 -9.08 -2.55
CA THR A 280 14.05 -10.26 -2.52
C THR A 280 13.53 -11.39 -1.64
N ASN A 281 12.84 -11.08 -0.53
CA ASN A 281 12.20 -12.06 0.32
C ASN A 281 11.14 -12.90 -0.44
N ARG A 282 10.59 -12.41 -1.55
CA ARG A 282 9.68 -13.20 -2.39
C ARG A 282 10.41 -14.27 -3.22
N THR A 283 11.62 -13.98 -3.68
CA THR A 283 12.52 -14.96 -4.32
C THR A 283 12.97 -16.01 -3.29
N VAL A 284 13.39 -15.57 -2.10
CA VAL A 284 13.75 -16.48 -0.98
C VAL A 284 12.59 -17.41 -0.62
N ALA A 285 11.37 -16.87 -0.58
CA ALA A 285 10.16 -17.63 -0.29
C ALA A 285 9.80 -18.66 -1.38
N GLY A 286 10.38 -18.56 -2.58
CA GLY A 286 10.16 -19.46 -3.70
C GLY A 286 8.95 -19.10 -4.58
N VAL A 287 8.40 -17.88 -4.45
CA VAL A 287 7.14 -17.51 -5.14
C VAL A 287 7.33 -16.57 -6.33
N HIS A 288 8.50 -15.93 -6.46
CA HIS A 288 8.80 -14.96 -7.52
C HIS A 288 10.22 -15.16 -8.07
N PHE A 289 10.43 -14.76 -9.32
CA PHE A 289 11.75 -14.63 -9.93
C PHE A 289 12.35 -13.24 -9.64
N PRO A 290 13.69 -13.08 -9.71
CA PRO A 290 14.31 -11.76 -9.67
C PRO A 290 13.78 -10.78 -10.72
N SER A 291 13.51 -11.24 -11.95
CA SER A 291 12.88 -10.45 -13.02
C SER A 291 11.51 -9.90 -12.61
N ASP A 292 10.70 -10.67 -11.87
CA ASP A 292 9.42 -10.20 -11.32
C ASP A 292 9.65 -8.99 -10.40
N SER A 293 10.69 -9.04 -9.57
CA SER A 293 11.06 -7.98 -8.64
C SER A 293 11.59 -6.74 -9.35
N MET A 294 12.39 -6.91 -10.41
CA MET A 294 12.85 -5.81 -11.25
C MET A 294 11.67 -5.11 -11.94
N ALA A 295 10.75 -5.88 -12.53
CA ALA A 295 9.56 -5.34 -13.17
C ALA A 295 8.67 -4.58 -12.18
N GLY A 296 8.45 -5.15 -10.99
CA GLY A 296 7.67 -4.50 -9.94
C GLY A 296 8.35 -3.23 -9.43
N ALA A 297 9.66 -3.23 -9.24
CA ALA A 297 10.40 -2.03 -8.84
C ALA A 297 10.29 -0.91 -9.88
N VAL A 298 10.47 -1.20 -11.18
CA VAL A 298 10.32 -0.22 -12.26
C VAL A 298 8.89 0.33 -12.32
N LEU A 299 7.88 -0.54 -12.20
CA LEU A 299 6.47 -0.15 -12.18
C LEU A 299 6.16 0.77 -10.98
N GLY A 300 6.55 0.34 -9.78
CA GLY A 300 6.29 1.05 -8.52
C GLY A 300 6.99 2.41 -8.45
N ILE A 301 8.29 2.47 -8.78
CA ILE A 301 9.06 3.73 -8.81
C ILE A 301 8.43 4.70 -9.81
N THR A 302 8.16 4.26 -11.04
CA THR A 302 7.72 5.17 -12.11
C THR A 302 6.31 5.70 -11.84
N MET A 303 5.40 4.85 -11.35
CA MET A 303 4.05 5.26 -10.97
C MET A 303 4.05 6.25 -9.79
N ALA A 304 4.83 5.96 -8.75
CA ALA A 304 4.94 6.84 -7.58
C ALA A 304 5.64 8.16 -7.92
N GLU A 305 6.67 8.13 -8.77
CA GLU A 305 7.36 9.33 -9.26
C GLU A 305 6.40 10.24 -10.03
N ALA A 306 5.58 9.68 -10.92
CA ALA A 306 4.55 10.42 -11.64
C ALA A 306 3.51 11.02 -10.69
N LEU A 307 3.06 10.26 -9.69
CA LEU A 307 2.12 10.75 -8.68
C LEU A 307 2.71 11.93 -7.90
N VAL A 308 3.94 11.81 -7.40
CA VAL A 308 4.61 12.90 -6.67
C VAL A 308 4.77 14.13 -7.56
N ASN A 309 5.27 13.97 -8.78
CA ASN A 309 5.42 15.07 -9.73
C ASN A 309 4.09 15.79 -10.00
N LEU A 310 3.02 15.02 -10.17
CA LEU A 310 1.68 15.57 -10.38
C LEU A 310 1.17 16.34 -9.15
N LEU A 311 1.37 15.81 -7.94
CA LEU A 311 0.99 16.44 -6.68
C LEU A 311 1.78 17.74 -6.41
N GLU A 312 3.04 17.79 -6.84
CA GLU A 312 3.91 18.98 -6.74
C GLU A 312 3.72 19.98 -7.89
N GLY A 313 2.84 19.69 -8.84
CA GLY A 313 2.51 20.59 -9.94
C GLY A 313 3.49 20.57 -11.11
N ASN A 314 4.37 19.57 -11.19
CA ASN A 314 5.24 19.36 -12.33
C ASN A 314 4.44 18.87 -13.54
N SER A 315 4.78 19.37 -14.73
CA SER A 315 4.11 19.04 -15.99
C SER A 315 4.76 17.91 -16.77
N THR A 316 5.84 17.31 -16.25
CA THR A 316 6.55 16.19 -16.86
C THR A 316 7.02 15.19 -15.81
N THR A 317 7.17 13.95 -16.23
CA THR A 317 7.74 12.87 -15.41
C THR A 317 8.49 11.88 -16.29
N PRO A 318 9.49 11.16 -15.79
CA PRO A 318 10.08 10.05 -16.53
C PRO A 318 9.04 8.98 -16.85
N ALA A 319 9.07 8.49 -18.09
CA ALA A 319 8.37 7.28 -18.51
C ALA A 319 9.39 6.17 -18.72
N ARG A 320 9.08 4.92 -18.35
CA ARG A 320 10.06 3.83 -18.39
C ARG A 320 9.54 2.59 -19.10
N THR A 321 10.40 1.96 -19.91
CA THR A 321 10.16 0.66 -20.54
C THR A 321 11.11 -0.35 -19.93
N PHE A 322 10.59 -1.41 -19.30
CA PHE A 322 11.40 -2.53 -18.83
C PHE A 322 11.39 -3.67 -19.85
N HIS A 323 12.58 -4.05 -20.31
CA HIS A 323 12.84 -5.14 -21.26
C HIS A 323 13.00 -6.48 -20.52
N GLY A 324 11.93 -6.91 -19.84
CA GLY A 324 11.94 -8.11 -19.01
C GLY A 324 12.12 -9.41 -19.80
N ASP A 325 11.84 -9.39 -21.09
CA ASP A 325 12.02 -10.46 -22.07
C ASP A 325 13.48 -10.78 -22.41
N SER A 326 14.41 -9.92 -22.01
CA SER A 326 15.86 -10.11 -22.17
C SER A 326 16.65 -9.99 -20.88
N TYR A 327 15.98 -9.76 -19.74
CA TYR A 327 16.64 -9.55 -18.46
C TYR A 327 17.06 -10.87 -17.77
N THR A 328 18.36 -11.16 -17.77
CA THR A 328 18.94 -12.38 -17.18
C THR A 328 19.51 -12.18 -15.77
N GLY A 329 19.45 -10.97 -15.22
CA GLY A 329 20.06 -10.61 -13.93
C GLY A 329 19.30 -11.11 -12.69
N ASP A 330 19.97 -11.05 -11.55
CA ASP A 330 19.37 -11.17 -10.21
C ASP A 330 18.74 -9.83 -9.77
N PHE A 331 18.27 -9.69 -8.52
CA PHE A 331 17.65 -8.46 -8.03
C PHE A 331 18.29 -7.93 -6.74
N ASN A 332 18.87 -6.74 -6.80
CA ASN A 332 19.28 -5.92 -5.65
C ASN A 332 19.35 -4.44 -6.07
N LEU A 333 19.60 -3.52 -5.12
CA LEU A 333 19.64 -2.08 -5.42
C LEU A 333 20.75 -1.66 -6.39
N SER A 334 21.92 -2.30 -6.34
CA SER A 334 23.01 -2.01 -7.27
C SER A 334 22.62 -2.40 -8.70
N LEU A 335 21.97 -3.56 -8.88
CA LEU A 335 21.46 -4.02 -10.17
C LEU A 335 20.28 -3.17 -10.66
N LEU A 336 19.37 -2.76 -9.76
CA LEU A 336 18.29 -1.84 -10.11
C LEU A 336 18.82 -0.47 -10.51
N SER A 337 19.77 0.08 -9.77
CA SER A 337 20.44 1.35 -10.10
C SER A 337 21.14 1.26 -11.46
N GLY A 338 21.86 0.16 -11.73
CA GLY A 338 22.51 -0.07 -13.01
C GLY A 338 21.48 -0.19 -14.15
N GLY A 339 20.42 -0.97 -13.94
CA GLY A 339 19.35 -1.17 -14.92
C GLY A 339 18.59 0.12 -15.26
N LEU A 340 18.33 0.99 -14.28
CA LEU A 340 17.73 2.31 -14.52
C LEU A 340 18.62 3.26 -15.34
N GLY A 341 19.93 3.02 -15.35
CA GLY A 341 20.92 3.76 -16.15
C GLY A 341 21.30 3.10 -17.47
N ASP A 342 20.80 1.90 -17.75
CA ASP A 342 21.11 1.10 -18.95
C ASP A 342 19.87 0.95 -19.82
N SER A 343 19.87 1.59 -20.99
CA SER A 343 18.73 1.58 -21.90
C SER A 343 18.38 0.21 -22.47
N THR A 344 19.30 -0.76 -22.42
CA THR A 344 19.06 -2.15 -22.82
C THR A 344 18.23 -2.92 -21.79
N ILE A 345 18.22 -2.48 -20.53
CA ILE A 345 17.40 -3.06 -19.45
C ILE A 345 16.17 -2.19 -19.18
N VAL A 346 16.37 -0.89 -18.96
CA VAL A 346 15.31 0.10 -18.79
C VAL A 346 15.54 1.31 -19.70
N SER A 347 14.73 1.42 -20.76
CA SER A 347 14.72 2.65 -21.55
C SER A 347 13.90 3.73 -20.85
N THR A 348 14.47 4.95 -20.72
CA THR A 348 13.79 6.09 -20.10
C THR A 348 13.42 7.14 -21.14
N GLY A 349 12.14 7.51 -21.17
CA GLY A 349 11.59 8.64 -21.92
C GLY A 349 10.93 9.66 -20.98
N SER A 350 9.99 10.43 -21.51
CA SER A 350 9.25 11.44 -20.75
C SER A 350 7.75 11.34 -21.07
N ALA A 351 6.92 11.55 -20.05
CA ALA A 351 5.47 11.69 -20.18
C ALA A 351 5.03 13.07 -19.68
N THR A 352 4.10 13.69 -20.40
CA THR A 352 3.49 14.95 -19.97
C THR A 352 2.44 14.69 -18.88
N LEU A 353 2.39 15.57 -17.89
CA LEU A 353 1.41 15.57 -16.82
C LEU A 353 0.52 16.79 -16.93
N ASP A 354 -0.74 16.65 -16.49
CA ASP A 354 -1.67 17.77 -16.33
C ASP A 354 -1.98 18.00 -14.83
N PRO A 355 -1.26 18.92 -14.16
CA PRO A 355 -1.50 19.28 -12.77
C PRO A 355 -2.90 19.81 -12.44
N ALA A 356 -3.70 20.19 -13.45
CA ALA A 356 -5.07 20.64 -13.25
C ALA A 356 -6.01 19.48 -12.89
N THR A 357 -5.62 18.23 -13.18
CA THR A 357 -6.39 17.03 -12.82
C THR A 357 -6.41 16.75 -11.31
N VAL A 358 -5.45 17.29 -10.55
CA VAL A 358 -5.39 17.08 -9.10
C VAL A 358 -6.30 18.09 -8.38
N PRO A 359 -7.32 17.63 -7.64
CA PRO A 359 -8.22 18.51 -6.93
C PRO A 359 -7.54 19.21 -5.76
N ALA A 360 -8.03 20.41 -5.41
CA ALA A 360 -7.44 21.26 -4.37
C ALA A 360 -7.33 20.57 -2.99
N TRP A 361 -8.29 19.69 -2.64
CA TRP A 361 -8.25 18.96 -1.37
C TRP A 361 -7.09 17.95 -1.32
N LEU A 362 -6.73 17.33 -2.44
CA LEU A 362 -5.64 16.35 -2.51
C LEU A 362 -4.28 17.06 -2.48
N LYS A 363 -4.16 18.23 -3.14
CA LYS A 363 -3.00 19.11 -2.99
C LYS A 363 -2.83 19.53 -1.53
N SER A 364 -3.91 19.94 -0.87
CA SER A 364 -3.87 20.32 0.56
C SER A 364 -3.47 19.15 1.46
N MET A 365 -3.95 17.93 1.17
CA MET A 365 -3.55 16.72 1.87
C MET A 365 -2.04 16.44 1.72
N TRP A 366 -1.51 16.59 0.50
CA TRP A 366 -0.10 16.40 0.20
C TRP A 366 0.79 17.42 0.92
N GLU A 367 0.43 18.72 0.87
CA GLU A 367 1.15 19.76 1.61
C GLU A 367 1.12 19.50 3.12
N THR A 368 -0.06 19.15 3.67
CA THR A 368 -0.17 18.82 5.11
C THR A 368 0.69 17.62 5.48
N ALA A 369 0.81 16.62 4.60
CA ALA A 369 1.66 15.46 4.84
C ALA A 369 3.16 15.79 4.78
N LYS A 370 3.57 16.72 3.92
CA LYS A 370 4.96 17.23 3.91
C LYS A 370 5.28 17.98 5.20
N ASP A 371 4.35 18.79 5.71
CA ASP A 371 4.51 19.53 6.97
C ASP A 371 4.59 18.64 8.23
N GLU A 372 4.36 17.33 8.10
CA GLU A 372 4.55 16.36 9.20
C GLU A 372 6.04 16.01 9.45
N TRP A 373 6.96 16.44 8.57
CA TRP A 373 8.41 16.11 8.57
C TRP A 373 9.28 17.35 8.34
#